data_AF-A0A5T1ADD3-F1
#
_entry.id   AF-A0A5T1ADD3-F1
#
_cell.length_a   1.000
_cell.length_b   1.000
_cell.length_c   1.000
_cell.angle_alpha   90.00
_cell.angle_beta   90.00
_cell.angle_gamma   90.00
#
_symmetry.space_group_name_H-M   'P 1'
#
loop_
_entity.id
_entity.type
_entity.pdbx_description
1 polymer ?
#
loop_
_entity_poly.entity_id
_entity_poly.type
_entity_poly.pdbx_seq_one_letter_code
_entity_poly.pdbx_strand_id
1 'polypeptide(L)'
;NIQDMSKNKNLSILNIDEKEGGTLLYKINNQACVAIELARHNSRMAMKVYGMENLDKECKLFIQAPSFKNISFTKNDFKWYYLE
;
A
#
# COMPACT_ATOMS: atom_id res chain seq x y z
N ASN A 1 20.28 -1.80 -7.60
CA ASN A 1 19.35 -2.94 -7.77
C ASN A 1 18.11 -2.64 -6.95
N ILE A 2 16.88 -2.87 -7.45
CA ILE A 2 15.62 -2.61 -6.71
C ILE A 2 15.60 -3.30 -5.33
N GLN A 3 16.43 -4.34 -5.16
CA GLN A 3 16.66 -5.04 -3.90
C GLN A 3 17.24 -4.19 -2.75
N ASP A 4 17.84 -3.02 -3.00
CA ASP A 4 18.51 -2.22 -1.94
C ASP A 4 17.59 -1.23 -1.21
N MET A 5 16.39 -0.96 -1.71
CA MET A 5 15.57 0.15 -1.19
C MET A 5 14.72 -0.17 0.04
N SER A 6 14.63 -1.44 0.45
CA SER A 6 13.94 -1.82 1.68
C SER A 6 14.77 -2.80 2.49
N LYS A 7 15.53 -2.29 3.48
CA LYS A 7 16.06 -3.12 4.57
C LYS A 7 14.94 -3.69 5.46
N ASN A 8 13.69 -3.30 5.23
CA ASN A 8 12.55 -3.79 5.98
C ASN A 8 12.06 -5.13 5.40
N LYS A 9 12.24 -6.21 6.17
CA LYS A 9 11.82 -7.57 5.81
C LYS A 9 10.30 -7.69 5.62
N ASN A 10 9.53 -6.78 6.21
CA ASN A 10 8.08 -6.74 6.09
C ASN A 10 7.63 -6.08 4.80
N LEU A 11 8.51 -5.41 4.04
CA LEU A 11 8.14 -4.83 2.76
C LEU A 11 8.54 -5.76 1.60
N SER A 12 7.73 -5.78 0.56
CA SER A 12 8.01 -6.47 -0.70
C SER A 12 7.54 -5.59 -1.85
N ILE A 13 8.31 -5.57 -2.93
CA ILE A 13 8.03 -4.75 -4.12
C ILE A 13 7.44 -5.66 -5.18
N LEU A 14 6.29 -5.29 -5.73
CA LEU A 14 5.66 -5.91 -6.88
C LEU A 14 5.63 -4.91 -8.03
N ASN A 15 6.25 -5.29 -9.15
CA ASN A 15 6.16 -4.61 -10.45
C ASN A 15 6.31 -3.09 -10.35
N ILE A 16 7.50 -2.62 -9.95
CA ILE A 16 7.82 -1.19 -9.95
C ILE A 16 8.38 -0.78 -11.31
N ASP A 17 7.75 0.22 -11.90
CA ASP A 17 8.12 0.89 -13.14
C ASP A 17 8.06 2.40 -12.92
N GLU A 18 9.02 3.14 -13.46
CA GLU A 18 9.12 4.59 -13.24
C GLU A 18 7.99 5.38 -13.91
N LYS A 19 7.34 4.83 -14.94
CA LYS A 19 6.28 5.49 -15.71
C LYS A 19 4.88 5.06 -15.25
N GLU A 20 4.72 3.78 -14.94
CA GLU A 20 3.44 3.16 -14.60
C GLU A 20 3.22 3.05 -13.08
N GLY A 21 4.28 3.17 -12.28
CA GLY A 21 4.24 3.00 -10.84
C GLY A 21 4.42 1.55 -10.41
N GLY A 22 3.81 1.14 -9.31
CA GLY A 22 3.95 -0.21 -8.77
C GLY A 22 3.38 -0.36 -7.37
N THR A 23 3.48 -1.57 -6.82
CA THR A 23 2.87 -1.88 -5.52
C THR A 23 3.92 -2.29 -4.50
N LEU A 24 3.92 -1.63 -3.36
CA LEU A 24 4.63 -2.06 -2.16
C LEU A 24 3.65 -2.84 -1.27
N LEU A 25 4.03 -4.05 -0.90
CA LEU A 25 3.29 -4.88 0.05
C LEU A 25 3.96 -4.82 1.41
N TYR A 26 3.23 -4.33 2.41
CA TYR A 26 3.62 -4.48 3.81
C TYR A 26 3.00 -5.75 4.39
N LYS A 27 3.85 -6.57 5.00
CA LYS A 27 3.54 -7.89 5.51
C LYS A 27 3.45 -7.86 7.02
N ILE A 28 2.44 -8.54 7.55
CA ILE A 28 2.31 -8.90 8.96
C ILE A 28 2.34 -10.42 9.01
N ASN A 29 3.14 -10.99 9.91
CA ASN A 29 3.34 -12.43 10.02
C ASN A 29 3.70 -13.11 8.68
N ASN A 30 4.55 -12.44 7.89
CA ASN A 30 4.99 -12.85 6.57
C ASN A 30 3.88 -12.97 5.50
N GLN A 31 2.68 -12.47 5.77
CA GLN A 31 1.57 -12.41 4.83
C GLN A 31 1.29 -10.96 4.42
N ALA A 32 1.02 -10.73 3.13
CA ALA A 32 0.69 -9.40 2.64
C ALA A 32 -0.59 -8.87 3.31
N CYS A 33 -0.49 -7.69 3.92
CA CYS A 33 -1.57 -7.12 4.70
C CYS A 33 -2.01 -5.74 4.19
N VAL A 34 -1.05 -4.93 3.75
CA VAL A 34 -1.31 -3.60 3.20
C VAL A 34 -0.64 -3.49 1.84
N ALA A 35 -1.38 -2.99 0.87
CA ALA A 35 -0.86 -2.55 -0.41
C ALA A 35 -0.73 -1.03 -0.41
N ILE A 36 0.43 -0.54 -0.80
CA ILE A 36 0.71 0.86 -1.09
C ILE A 36 0.95 0.90 -2.60
N GLU A 37 -0.04 1.38 -3.33
CA GLU A 37 -0.03 1.39 -4.79
C GLU A 37 0.34 2.79 -5.28
N LEU A 38 1.43 2.87 -6.02
CA LEU A 38 1.87 4.02 -6.79
C LEU A 38 1.30 3.85 -8.20
N ALA A 39 0.49 4.78 -8.65
CA ALA A 39 -0.14 4.71 -9.96
C ALA A 39 -0.38 6.10 -10.53
N ARG A 40 -0.52 6.20 -11.84
CA ARG A 40 -0.96 7.43 -12.49
C ARG A 40 -2.46 7.62 -12.26
N HIS A 41 -2.83 8.71 -11.59
CA HIS A 41 -4.21 9.11 -11.33
C HIS A 41 -4.40 10.56 -11.77
N ASN A 42 -5.39 10.84 -12.63
CA ASN A 42 -5.63 12.19 -13.19
C ASN A 42 -4.37 12.84 -13.79
N SER A 43 -3.62 12.08 -14.60
CA SER A 43 -2.38 12.50 -15.25
C SER A 43 -1.21 12.86 -14.32
N ARG A 44 -1.33 12.57 -13.02
CA ARG A 44 -0.28 12.77 -12.02
C ARG A 44 0.08 11.46 -11.36
N MET A 45 1.32 11.32 -10.90
CA MET A 45 1.66 10.21 -10.04
C MET A 45 0.98 10.40 -8.68
N ALA A 46 0.33 9.36 -8.21
CA ALA A 46 -0.37 9.36 -6.94
C ALA A 46 -0.17 8.02 -6.24
N MET A 47 -0.43 8.03 -4.94
CA MET A 47 -0.39 6.87 -4.08
C MET A 47 -1.76 6.66 -3.46
N LYS A 48 -2.20 5.40 -3.35
CA LYS A 48 -3.27 4.99 -2.45
C LYS A 48 -2.78 3.86 -1.56
N VAL A 49 -3.35 3.75 -0.37
CA VAL A 49 -3.02 2.71 0.60
C VAL A 49 -4.28 1.93 0.90
N TYR A 50 -4.23 0.60 0.88
CA TYR A 50 -5.38 -0.23 1.20
C TYR A 50 -5.02 -1.54 1.87
N GLY A 51 -5.93 -1.97 2.75
CA GLY A 51 -5.84 -3.26 3.41
C GLY A 51 -6.20 -4.37 2.44
N MET A 52 -5.46 -5.47 2.50
CA MET A 52 -5.75 -6.69 1.76
C MET A 52 -6.55 -7.62 2.66
N GLU A 53 -7.55 -8.30 2.08
CA GLU A 53 -8.25 -9.35 2.82
C GLU A 53 -7.27 -10.49 3.13
N ASN A 54 -7.16 -10.82 4.40
CA ASN A 54 -6.19 -11.76 4.92
C ASN A 54 -6.81 -12.56 6.07
N LEU A 55 -6.45 -13.83 6.25
CA LEU A 55 -6.93 -14.68 7.35
C LEU A 55 -6.24 -14.37 8.69
N ASP A 56 -5.08 -13.73 8.66
CA ASP A 56 -4.31 -13.31 9.82
C ASP A 56 -5.08 -12.28 10.68
N LYS A 57 -5.24 -12.61 11.97
CA LYS A 57 -6.03 -11.79 12.91
C LYS A 57 -5.38 -10.43 13.17
N GLU A 58 -4.05 -10.37 13.23
CA GLU A 58 -3.32 -9.13 13.46
C GLU A 58 -3.46 -8.20 12.25
N CYS A 59 -3.37 -8.74 11.04
CA CYS A 59 -3.65 -7.99 9.83
C CYS A 59 -5.07 -7.42 9.82
N LYS A 60 -6.09 -8.24 10.13
CA LYS A 60 -7.49 -7.78 10.20
C LYS A 60 -7.66 -6.63 11.20
N LEU A 61 -7.10 -6.77 12.40
CA LEU A 61 -7.16 -5.73 13.44
C LEU A 61 -6.46 -4.45 12.97
N PHE A 62 -5.29 -4.58 12.34
CA PHE A 62 -4.51 -3.46 11.82
C PHE A 62 -5.30 -2.65 10.78
N ILE A 63 -5.84 -3.30 9.75
CA ILE A 63 -6.56 -2.60 8.67
C ILE A 63 -7.94 -2.08 9.11
N GLN A 64 -8.49 -2.61 10.20
CA GLN A 64 -9.75 -2.14 10.78
C GLN A 64 -9.56 -0.90 11.69
N ALA A 65 -8.34 -0.60 12.10
CA ALA A 65 -8.04 0.53 12.98
C ALA A 65 -8.51 1.86 12.35
N PRO A 66 -9.14 2.77 13.13
CA PRO A 66 -9.61 4.06 12.61
C PRO A 66 -8.50 4.89 11.94
N SER A 67 -7.28 4.84 12.50
CA SER A 67 -6.11 5.51 11.94
C SER A 67 -5.76 4.99 10.55
N PHE A 68 -5.79 3.67 10.34
CA PHE A 68 -5.56 3.07 9.03
C PHE A 68 -6.68 3.43 8.04
N LYS A 69 -7.94 3.32 8.45
CA LYS A 69 -9.06 3.69 7.57
C LYS A 69 -9.01 5.15 7.12
N ASN A 70 -8.58 6.06 7.99
CA ASN A 70 -8.44 7.49 7.68
C ASN A 70 -7.35 7.79 6.63
N ILE A 71 -6.33 6.93 6.51
CA ILE A 71 -5.34 7.03 5.44
C ILE A 71 -5.73 6.26 4.18
N SER A 72 -6.61 5.26 4.30
CA SER A 72 -6.90 4.35 3.21
C SER A 72 -8.10 4.77 2.36
N PHE A 73 -9.16 5.24 3.00
CA PHE A 73 -10.44 5.50 2.34
C PHE A 73 -11.00 6.89 2.66
N THR A 74 -11.72 7.43 1.69
CA THR A 74 -12.70 8.49 1.88
C THR A 74 -14.08 7.87 2.10
N LYS A 75 -15.13 8.69 2.22
CA LYS A 75 -16.50 8.18 2.35
C LYS A 75 -16.96 7.36 1.13
N ASN A 76 -16.40 7.63 -0.05
CA ASN A 76 -16.93 7.12 -1.32
C ASN A 76 -15.91 6.33 -2.16
N ASP A 77 -14.61 6.42 -1.85
CA ASP A 77 -13.53 5.81 -2.64
C ASP A 77 -12.21 5.76 -1.84
N PHE A 78 -11.12 5.26 -2.43
CA PHE A 78 -9.78 5.36 -1.88
C PHE A 78 -9.33 6.81 -1.70
N LYS A 79 -8.48 7.01 -0.70
CA LYS A 79 -7.78 8.27 -0.52
C LYS A 79 -6.53 8.29 -1.39
N TRP A 80 -6.48 9.24 -2.32
CA TRP A 80 -5.33 9.46 -3.19
C TRP A 80 -4.42 10.56 -2.64
N TYR A 81 -3.13 10.28 -2.64
CA TYR A 81 -2.06 11.19 -2.24
C TYR A 81 -1.23 11.51 -3.49
N TYR A 82 -1.38 12.71 -4.01
CA TYR A 82 -0.63 13.13 -5.20
C TYR A 82 0.82 13.41 -4.83
N LEU A 83 1.74 12.90 -5.65
CA LEU A 83 3.18 13.08 -5.48
C LEU A 83 3.59 14.32 -6.29
N GLU A 84 4.31 15.23 -5.65
CA GLU A 84 4.86 16.45 -6.27
C GLU A 84 6.21 16.21 -6.93
#